data_AF-A0A6G6SJ90-F1
#
_entry.id   AF-A0A6G6SJ90-F1
#
_cell.length_a   1.000
_cell.length_b   1.000
_cell.length_c   1.000
_cell.angle_alpha   90.00
_cell.angle_beta   90.00
_cell.angle_gamma   90.00
#
_symmetry.space_group_name_H-M   'P 1'
#
loop_
_entity.id
_entity.type
_entity.pdbx_description
1 polymer ?
#
loop_
_entity_poly.entity_id
_entity_poly.type
_entity_poly.pdbx_seq_one_letter_code
_entity_poly.pdbx_strand_id
1 'polypeptide(L)'
;MTGFNSWHGVDRSVVFIAPLIISLILFEIKNKNKNNIKWISFLGDISYSLYLCHLIVVLFYNNFGGSFFSASSGLSRFFILVTTSIFISYFSYKYIEKPSAIICRKLLKY
;
A
#
# COMPACT_ATOMS: atom_id res chain seq x y z
N MET A 1 3.46 30.34 -11.55
CA MET A 1 4.55 30.41 -10.56
C MET A 1 4.73 29.03 -9.93
N THR A 2 5.89 28.44 -10.22
CA THR A 2 6.58 27.30 -9.58
C THR A 2 5.83 25.98 -9.38
N GLY A 3 5.77 25.18 -10.45
CA GLY A 3 5.76 23.70 -10.39
C GLY A 3 7.15 23.13 -10.04
N PHE A 4 7.88 23.78 -9.13
CA PHE A 4 9.26 23.47 -8.75
C PHE A 4 9.36 22.45 -7.59
N ASN A 5 8.21 22.02 -7.05
CA ASN A 5 8.12 21.14 -5.87
C ASN A 5 7.40 19.81 -6.14
N SER A 6 7.19 19.42 -7.40
CA SER A 6 6.74 18.06 -7.71
C SER A 6 7.95 17.14 -7.64
N TRP A 7 8.28 16.62 -6.45
CA TRP A 7 9.36 15.66 -6.15
C TRP A 7 9.19 14.29 -6.85
N HIS A 8 8.63 14.28 -8.06
CA HIS A 8 8.16 13.10 -8.81
C HIS A 8 8.66 13.09 -10.26
N GLY A 9 9.74 13.81 -10.56
CA GLY A 9 10.41 13.78 -11.86
C GLY A 9 11.44 12.65 -11.97
N VAL A 10 11.54 12.05 -13.16
CA VAL A 10 12.55 11.03 -13.52
C VAL A 10 13.97 11.54 -13.24
N ASP A 11 14.17 12.85 -13.32
CA ASP A 11 15.42 13.56 -13.11
C ASP A 11 15.85 13.66 -11.64
N ARG A 12 14.96 13.50 -10.66
CA ARG A 12 15.31 13.62 -9.22
C ARG A 12 14.92 12.43 -8.38
N SER A 13 13.66 11.99 -8.38
CA SER A 13 13.23 10.91 -7.48
C SER A 13 13.81 9.56 -7.87
N VAL A 14 13.82 9.26 -9.18
CA VAL A 14 14.30 7.98 -9.70
C VAL A 14 15.80 7.82 -9.47
N VAL A 15 16.57 8.90 -9.55
CA VAL A 15 18.02 8.88 -9.31
C VAL A 15 18.37 8.45 -7.88
N PHE A 16 17.56 8.80 -6.88
CA PHE A 16 17.77 8.36 -5.49
C PHE A 16 17.20 6.95 -5.24
N ILE A 17 16.06 6.61 -5.85
CA ILE A 17 15.35 5.36 -5.59
C ILE A 17 15.99 4.18 -6.32
N ALA A 18 16.45 4.37 -7.55
CA ALA A 18 17.08 3.31 -8.36
C ALA A 18 18.30 2.65 -7.67
N PRO A 19 19.30 3.38 -7.14
CA PRO A 19 20.44 2.75 -6.47
C PRO A 19 20.04 2.06 -5.16
N LEU A 20 19.02 2.54 -4.45
CA LEU A 20 18.47 1.87 -3.27
C LEU A 20 17.86 0.51 -3.64
N ILE A 21 17.04 0.47 -4.69
CA ILE A 21 16.42 -0.77 -5.19
C ILE A 21 17.49 -1.74 -5.70
N ILE A 22 18.46 -1.24 -6.50
CA ILE A 22 19.58 -2.04 -6.99
C ILE A 22 20.37 -2.66 -5.84
N SER A 23 20.65 -1.88 -4.79
CA SER A 23 21.39 -2.33 -3.61
C SER A 23 20.64 -3.44 -2.86
N LEU A 24 19.32 -3.29 -2.70
CA LEU A 24 18.47 -4.30 -2.07
C LEU A 24 18.44 -5.60 -2.89
N ILE A 25 18.35 -5.51 -4.21
CA ILE A 25 18.37 -6.68 -5.11
C ILE A 25 19.72 -7.39 -5.02
N LEU A 26 20.83 -6.65 -5.08
CA LEU A 26 22.17 -7.22 -4.94
C LEU A 26 22.38 -7.87 -3.57
N PHE A 27 21.83 -7.27 -2.52
CA PHE A 27 21.84 -7.84 -1.17
C PHE A 27 21.07 -9.16 -1.11
N GLU A 28 19.88 -9.23 -1.72
CA GLU A 28 19.06 -10.44 -1.78
C GLU A 28 19.75 -11.56 -2.55
N ILE A 29 20.34 -11.25 -3.72
CA ILE A 29 21.09 -12.22 -4.53
C ILE A 29 22.30 -12.78 -3.75
N LYS A 30 23.02 -11.93 -3.01
CA LYS A 30 24.18 -12.35 -2.22
C LYS A 30 23.79 -13.19 -0.99
N ASN A 31 22.63 -12.92 -0.40
CA ASN A 31 22.11 -13.60 0.79
C ASN A 31 21.05 -14.67 0.48
N LYS A 32 21.07 -15.25 -0.73
CA LYS A 32 20.09 -16.24 -1.25
C LYS A 32 19.73 -17.41 -0.31
N ASN A 33 20.57 -17.67 0.70
CA ASN A 33 20.41 -18.76 1.68
C ASN A 33 19.95 -18.30 3.07
N LYS A 34 19.73 -17.00 3.32
CA LYS A 34 19.18 -16.51 4.58
C LYS A 34 17.65 -16.62 4.54
N ASN A 35 17.11 -17.35 5.51
CA ASN A 35 15.66 -17.54 5.74
C ASN A 35 14.85 -16.30 5.36
N ASN A 36 13.95 -16.45 4.40
CA ASN A 36 12.91 -15.46 4.10
C ASN A 36 12.29 -15.00 5.42
N ILE A 37 12.47 -13.72 5.75
CA ILE A 37 11.96 -13.15 6.99
C ILE A 37 10.44 -13.11 6.84
N LYS A 38 9.73 -14.08 7.42
CA LYS A 38 8.27 -14.21 7.27
C LYS A 38 7.52 -12.91 7.59
N TRP A 39 8.05 -12.11 8.51
CA TRP A 39 7.54 -10.78 8.83
C TRP A 39 7.64 -9.76 7.69
N ILE A 40 8.72 -9.76 6.90
CA ILE A 40 8.88 -8.81 5.78
C ILE A 40 7.90 -9.14 4.65
N SER A 41 7.70 -10.44 4.37
CA SER A 41 6.70 -10.90 3.41
C SER A 41 5.29 -10.53 3.87
N PHE A 42 4.98 -10.78 5.15
CA PHE A 42 3.69 -10.43 5.73
C PHE A 42 3.40 -8.92 5.69
N LEU A 43 4.42 -8.08 5.93
CA LEU A 43 4.29 -6.63 5.83
C LEU A 43 4.03 -6.18 4.39
N GLY A 44 4.67 -6.84 3.42
CA GLY A 44 4.41 -6.69 1.99
C GLY A 44 2.95 -7.02 1.64
N ASP A 45 2.46 -8.18 2.06
CA ASP A 45 1.09 -8.63 1.79
C ASP A 45 0.05 -7.64 2.38
N ILE A 46 0.27 -7.14 3.60
CA ILE A 46 -0.62 -6.12 4.19
C ILE A 46 -0.57 -4.81 3.42
N SER A 47 0.62 -4.37 3.01
CA SER A 47 0.77 -3.11 2.26
C SER A 47 0.03 -3.15 0.92
N TYR A 48 -0.01 -4.31 0.27
CA TYR A 48 -0.77 -4.53 -0.95
C TYR A 48 -2.28 -4.40 -0.70
N SER A 49 -2.78 -5.02 0.36
CA SER A 49 -4.16 -4.91 0.80
C SER A 49 -4.57 -3.47 1.09
N LEU A 50 -3.70 -2.70 1.75
CA LEU A 50 -3.89 -1.28 2.04
C LEU A 50 -3.92 -0.45 0.76
N TYR A 51 -3.03 -0.74 -0.20
CA TYR A 51 -2.99 -0.05 -1.49
C TYR A 51 -4.30 -0.20 -2.28
N LEU A 52 -4.90 -1.39 -2.33
CA LEU A 52 -6.19 -1.56 -3.01
C LEU A 52 -7.33 -0.87 -2.27
N CYS A 53 -7.33 -0.97 -0.94
CA CYS A 53 -8.41 -0.48 -0.11
C CYS A 53 -8.44 1.06 0.01
N HIS A 54 -7.30 1.73 0.12
CA HIS A 54 -7.30 3.19 0.29
C HIS A 54 -7.93 3.92 -0.92
N LEU A 55 -7.75 3.42 -2.14
CA LEU A 55 -8.39 3.98 -3.33
C LEU A 55 -9.92 3.89 -3.26
N ILE A 56 -10.45 2.72 -2.85
CA ILE A 56 -11.89 2.53 -2.70
C ILE A 56 -12.47 3.47 -1.64
N VAL A 57 -11.75 3.66 -0.53
CA VAL A 57 -12.16 4.53 0.58
C VAL A 57 -12.17 5.99 0.14
N VAL A 58 -11.14 6.43 -0.57
CA VAL A 58 -11.09 7.80 -1.11
C VAL A 58 -12.23 8.05 -2.08
N LEU A 59 -12.50 7.12 -3.00
CA LEU A 59 -13.63 7.23 -3.93
C LEU A 59 -14.99 7.24 -3.21
N PHE A 60 -15.14 6.42 -2.17
CA PHE A 60 -16.35 6.37 -1.37
C PHE A 60 -16.60 7.70 -0.65
N TYR A 61 -15.58 8.26 0.01
CA TYR A 61 -15.70 9.55 0.68
C TYR A 61 -15.91 10.71 -0.30
N ASN A 62 -15.37 10.63 -1.52
CA ASN A 62 -15.61 11.66 -2.54
C ASN A 62 -17.07 11.66 -3.02
N ASN A 63 -17.68 10.47 -3.19
CA ASN A 63 -19.05 10.35 -3.68
C ASN A 63 -20.12 10.46 -2.57
N PHE A 64 -19.83 10.01 -1.36
CA PHE A 64 -20.80 9.89 -0.26
C PHE A 64 -20.47 10.75 0.98
N GLY A 65 -19.31 11.41 1.02
CA GLY A 65 -18.86 12.16 2.21
C GLY A 65 -19.64 13.45 2.49
N GLY A 66 -20.39 13.96 1.51
CA GLY A 66 -21.26 15.12 1.66
C GLY A 66 -20.55 16.39 2.16
N SER A 67 -21.33 17.32 2.71
CA SER A 67 -20.86 18.61 3.23
C SER A 67 -20.04 18.51 4.52
N PHE A 68 -20.25 17.47 5.34
CA PHE A 68 -19.49 17.21 6.57
C PHE A 68 -18.01 16.92 6.29
N PHE A 69 -17.73 16.19 5.20
CA PHE A 69 -16.36 15.93 4.77
C PHE A 69 -15.70 17.17 4.17
N SER A 70 -16.49 18.04 3.51
CA SER A 70 -16.03 19.29 2.90
C SER A 70 -15.90 20.49 3.87
N ALA A 71 -16.43 20.39 5.09
CA ALA A 71 -16.31 21.43 6.11
C ALA A 71 -15.14 21.22 7.10
N SER A 72 -14.61 20.00 7.21
CA SER A 72 -13.52 19.68 8.14
C SER A 72 -12.15 20.17 7.62
N SER A 73 -11.22 20.50 8.51
CA SER A 73 -9.86 20.93 8.15
C SER A 73 -9.11 19.84 7.36
N GLY A 74 -8.21 20.23 6.44
CA GLY A 74 -7.52 19.28 5.55
C GLY A 74 -6.72 18.20 6.31
N LEU A 75 -6.19 18.55 7.48
CA LEU A 75 -5.46 17.62 8.35
C LEU A 75 -6.40 16.61 9.04
N SER A 76 -7.58 17.04 9.49
CA SER A 76 -8.58 16.14 10.07
C SER A 76 -9.10 15.14 9.03
N ARG A 77 -9.35 15.57 7.78
CA ARG A 77 -9.75 14.67 6.68
C ARG A 77 -8.69 13.59 6.41
N PHE A 78 -7.41 13.96 6.44
CA PHE A 78 -6.33 13.00 6.26
C PHE A 78 -6.36 11.92 7.33
N PHE A 79 -6.47 12.29 8.61
CA PHE A 79 -6.56 11.31 9.70
C PHE A 79 -7.77 10.39 9.56
N ILE A 80 -8.93 10.92 9.15
CA ILE A 80 -10.14 10.12 8.92
C ILE A 80 -9.94 9.14 7.76
N LEU A 81 -9.37 9.57 6.64
CA LEU A 81 -9.10 8.70 5.49
C LEU A 81 -8.07 7.62 5.81
N VAL A 82 -7.01 7.96 6.52
CA VAL A 82 -5.94 7.02 6.87
C VAL A 82 -6.46 5.98 7.86
N THR A 83 -7.16 6.40 8.92
CA THR A 83 -7.73 5.46 9.90
C THR A 83 -8.77 4.54 9.27
N THR A 84 -9.69 5.07 8.46
CA THR A 84 -10.71 4.26 7.78
C THR A 84 -10.12 3.33 6.74
N SER A 85 -9.13 3.76 5.96
CA SER A 85 -8.43 2.89 5.01
C SER A 85 -7.67 1.77 5.68
N ILE A 86 -7.00 2.02 6.82
CA ILE A 86 -6.34 0.98 7.62
C ILE A 86 -7.36 -0.02 8.21
N PHE A 87 -8.50 0.47 8.70
CA PHE A 87 -9.56 -0.39 9.20
C PHE A 87 -10.12 -1.28 8.09
N ILE A 88 -10.46 -0.70 6.94
CA ILE A 88 -11.02 -1.45 5.82
C ILE A 88 -9.99 -2.43 5.23
N SER A 89 -8.71 -2.03 5.15
CA SER A 89 -7.65 -2.90 4.63
C SER A 89 -7.39 -4.08 5.54
N TYR A 90 -7.46 -3.90 6.86
CA TYR A 90 -7.34 -4.99 7.80
C TYR A 90 -8.49 -6.01 7.66
N PHE A 91 -9.73 -5.51 7.47
CA PHE A 91 -10.88 -6.37 7.18
C PHE A 91 -10.71 -7.11 5.85
N SER A 92 -10.35 -6.40 4.77
CA SER A 92 -10.14 -6.99 3.45
C SER A 92 -9.05 -8.07 3.48
N TYR A 93 -7.92 -7.79 4.12
CA TYR A 93 -6.82 -8.75 4.29
C TYR A 93 -7.30 -10.04 4.98
N LYS A 94 -8.09 -9.91 6.05
CA LYS A 94 -8.57 -11.06 6.82
C LYS A 94 -9.67 -11.86 6.12
N TYR A 95 -10.60 -11.19 5.45
CA TYR A 95 -11.83 -11.79 4.89
C TYR A 95 -11.78 -12.09 3.40
N ILE A 96 -10.90 -11.46 2.63
CA ILE A 96 -10.81 -11.64 1.18
C ILE A 96 -9.47 -12.30 0.85
N GLU A 97 -8.37 -11.74 1.33
CA GLU A 97 -7.03 -12.12 0.88
C GLU A 97 -6.55 -13.45 1.48
N LYS A 98 -6.74 -13.67 2.78
CA LYS A 98 -6.47 -14.99 3.39
C LYS A 98 -7.30 -16.13 2.79
N PRO A 99 -8.63 -16.03 2.64
CA PRO A 99 -9.41 -17.11 2.05
C PRO A 99 -9.14 -17.30 0.55
N SER A 100 -8.91 -16.23 -0.22
CA SER A 100 -8.58 -16.36 -1.66
C SER A 100 -7.26 -17.09 -1.87
N ALA A 101 -6.25 -16.82 -1.04
CA ALA A 101 -4.97 -17.53 -1.08
C ALA A 101 -5.14 -19.03 -0.74
N ILE A 102 -6.01 -19.36 0.22
CA ILE A 102 -6.32 -20.75 0.58
C ILE A 102 -7.06 -21.47 -0.54
N ILE A 103 -8.05 -20.81 -1.17
CA ILE A 103 -8.81 -21.34 -2.30
C ILE A 103 -7.91 -21.57 -3.51
N CYS A 104 -7.04 -20.61 -3.84
CA CYS A 104 -6.11 -20.73 -4.96
C CYS A 104 -5.11 -21.89 -4.75
N ARG A 105 -4.58 -22.05 -3.53
CA ARG A 105 -3.73 -23.21 -3.17
C ARG A 105 -4.48 -24.53 -3.25
N LYS A 106 -5.79 -24.55 -2.99
CA LYS A 106 -6.62 -25.75 -3.07
C LYS A 106 -6.94 -26.11 -4.53
N LEU A 107 -7.14 -25.11 -5.39
CA LEU A 107 -7.34 -25.28 -6.83
C LEU A 107 -6.07 -25.77 -7.54
N LEU A 108 -4.89 -25.24 -7.21
CA LEU A 108 -3.62 -25.66 -7.83
C LEU A 108 -3.13 -27.05 -7.40
N LYS A 109 -3.72 -27.62 -6.35
CA LYS A 109 -3.44 -29.00 -5.88
C LYS A 109 -4.39 -30.04 -6.48
N TYR A 110 -5.37 -29.61 -7.26
CA TYR A 110 -6.22 -30.44 -8.12
C TYR A 110 -5.79 -30.27 -9.58
#